data_AF-A0A4Z2J8W9-F1
#
_entry.id   AF-A0A4Z2J8W9-F1
#
_cell.length_a   1.000
_cell.length_b   1.000
_cell.length_c   1.000
_cell.angle_alpha   90.00
_cell.angle_beta   90.00
_cell.angle_gamma   90.00
#
_symmetry.space_group_name_H-M   'P 1'
#
loop_
_entity.id
_entity.type
_entity.pdbx_description
1 polymer ?
#
loop_
_entity_poly.entity_id
_entity_poly.type
_entity_poly.pdbx_seq_one_letter_code
_entity_poly.pdbx_strand_id
1 'polypeptide(L)'
;MPNNTCQLPPCPPSWDAGTFGSCSASCGGGERVRPVRCVRILGADVVKVSNSECPTDTAPHTVDKCNLQHCPARWRASEPGECSAVCGPGEAKRDVSCVRPEDGQDVEVDQRLCSSQIKPTDAVPCVVDVCPIGWQSKGEVE
;
A
#
# COMPACT_ATOMS: atom_id res chain seq x y z
N MET A 1 -11.35 -42.12 -56.15
CA MET A 1 -10.76 -42.34 -54.81
C MET A 1 -11.11 -41.13 -53.97
N PRO A 2 -11.85 -41.26 -52.86
CA PRO A 2 -12.13 -40.10 -52.03
C PRO A 2 -10.88 -39.76 -51.21
N ASN A 3 -10.48 -38.50 -51.30
CA ASN A 3 -9.36 -37.90 -50.61
C ASN A 3 -9.68 -37.88 -49.12
N ASN A 4 -9.19 -38.86 -48.36
CA ASN A 4 -9.35 -38.90 -46.91
C ASN A 4 -8.40 -37.87 -46.28
N THR A 5 -8.87 -36.63 -46.20
CA THR A 5 -8.33 -35.63 -45.28
C THR A 5 -8.42 -36.19 -43.86
N CYS A 6 -7.28 -36.51 -43.24
CA CYS A 6 -7.21 -36.82 -41.82
C CYS A 6 -7.71 -35.61 -41.02
N GLN A 7 -8.95 -35.65 -40.57
CA GLN A 7 -9.48 -34.70 -39.60
C GLN A 7 -8.94 -35.08 -38.22
N LEU A 8 -7.79 -34.54 -37.86
CA LEU A 8 -7.33 -34.57 -36.47
C LEU A 8 -8.36 -33.82 -35.62
N PRO A 9 -8.86 -34.41 -34.53
CA PRO A 9 -9.77 -33.72 -33.64
C PRO A 9 -9.09 -32.47 -33.05
N PRO A 10 -9.83 -31.38 -32.86
CA PRO A 10 -9.28 -30.16 -32.26
C PRO A 10 -8.74 -30.45 -30.86
N CYS A 11 -7.65 -29.78 -30.51
CA CYS A 11 -7.01 -29.96 -29.21
C CYS A 11 -8.00 -29.65 -28.06
N PRO A 12 -7.92 -30.36 -26.93
CA PRO A 12 -8.73 -30.04 -25.77
C PRO A 12 -8.41 -28.62 -25.26
N PRO A 13 -9.41 -27.90 -24.70
CA PRO A 13 -9.16 -26.60 -24.07
C PRO A 13 -8.20 -26.70 -22.90
N SER A 14 -7.35 -25.69 -22.75
CA SER A 14 -6.40 -25.58 -21.66
C SER A 14 -6.38 -24.17 -21.09
N TRP A 15 -6.00 -24.04 -19.83
CA TRP A 15 -5.80 -22.74 -19.21
C TRP A 15 -4.56 -22.06 -19.78
N ASP A 16 -4.73 -20.81 -20.20
CA ASP A 16 -3.65 -19.90 -20.52
C ASP A 16 -3.60 -18.81 -19.44
N ALA A 17 -2.51 -18.79 -18.68
CA ALA A 17 -2.26 -17.83 -17.63
C ALA A 17 -1.16 -16.87 -18.08
N GLY A 18 -1.50 -15.59 -18.19
CA GLY A 18 -0.52 -14.55 -18.48
C GLY A 18 0.39 -14.25 -17.29
N THR A 19 1.25 -13.26 -17.47
CA THR A 19 2.13 -12.78 -16.40
C THR A 19 1.36 -11.98 -15.37
N PHE A 20 1.81 -12.02 -14.11
CA PHE A 20 1.29 -11.12 -13.09
C PHE A 20 1.63 -9.66 -13.42
N GLY A 21 0.68 -8.78 -13.15
CA GLY A 21 0.90 -7.35 -13.11
C GLY A 21 1.73 -6.92 -11.90
N SER A 22 1.79 -5.61 -11.70
CA SER A 22 2.46 -5.03 -10.53
C SER A 22 1.71 -5.37 -9.24
N CYS A 23 2.44 -5.43 -8.13
CA CYS A 23 1.85 -5.59 -6.81
C CYS A 23 1.11 -4.33 -6.38
N SER A 24 -0.03 -4.48 -5.70
CA SER A 24 -0.82 -3.35 -5.19
C SER A 24 -0.11 -2.55 -4.09
N ALA A 25 0.81 -3.17 -3.36
CA ALA A 25 1.60 -2.54 -2.31
C ALA A 25 3.08 -2.89 -2.47
N SER A 26 3.99 -2.00 -2.08
CA SER A 26 5.44 -2.25 -2.10
C SER A 26 5.97 -2.93 -0.83
N CYS A 27 5.15 -2.99 0.22
CA CYS A 27 5.42 -3.62 1.51
C CYS A 27 4.09 -3.87 2.25
N GLY A 28 4.14 -4.60 3.36
CA GLY A 28 2.97 -4.82 4.23
C GLY A 28 1.97 -5.84 3.68
N GLY A 29 2.32 -6.55 2.61
CA GLY A 29 1.43 -7.46 1.92
C GLY A 29 0.53 -6.73 0.92
N GLY A 30 0.68 -7.09 -0.35
CA GLY A 30 -0.19 -6.67 -1.43
C GLY A 30 -0.64 -7.85 -2.26
N GLU A 31 -1.41 -7.56 -3.29
CA GLU A 31 -1.91 -8.53 -4.24
C GLU A 31 -1.51 -8.13 -5.66
N ARG A 32 -1.23 -9.12 -6.49
CA ARG A 32 -0.99 -8.95 -7.92
C ARG A 32 -1.93 -9.85 -8.69
N VAL A 33 -2.41 -9.35 -9.82
CA VAL A 33 -3.40 -10.04 -10.64
C VAL A 33 -2.76 -10.43 -11.97
N ARG A 34 -3.09 -11.61 -12.49
CA ARG A 34 -2.75 -12.03 -13.85
C ARG A 34 -4.02 -12.37 -14.66
N PRO A 35 -4.02 -12.16 -15.98
CA PRO A 35 -5.09 -12.64 -16.82
C PRO A 35 -5.05 -14.17 -16.90
N VAL A 36 -6.19 -14.81 -16.67
CA VAL A 36 -6.39 -16.26 -16.87
C VAL A 36 -7.56 -16.44 -17.83
N ARG A 37 -7.33 -17.17 -18.91
CA ARG A 37 -8.35 -17.45 -19.92
C ARG A 37 -8.31 -18.91 -20.32
N CYS A 38 -9.48 -19.49 -20.57
CA CYS A 38 -9.56 -20.79 -21.20
C CYS A 38 -9.36 -20.62 -22.72
N VAL A 39 -8.46 -21.40 -23.30
CA VAL A 39 -8.15 -21.32 -24.74
C VAL A 39 -8.20 -22.70 -25.38
N ARG A 40 -8.52 -22.74 -26.66
CA ARG A 40 -8.46 -23.92 -27.51
C ARG A 40 -7.55 -23.63 -28.69
N ILE A 41 -6.65 -24.57 -29.00
CA ILE A 41 -5.77 -24.48 -30.17
C ILE A 41 -6.50 -25.10 -31.37
N LEU A 42 -6.66 -24.31 -32.44
CA LEU A 42 -7.27 -24.72 -33.70
C LEU A 42 -6.24 -24.52 -34.83
N GLY A 43 -5.48 -25.57 -35.13
CA GLY A 43 -4.36 -25.46 -36.08
C GLY A 43 -3.25 -24.58 -35.52
N ALA A 44 -2.98 -23.44 -36.17
CA ALA A 44 -2.01 -22.45 -35.71
C ALA A 44 -2.62 -21.36 -34.80
N ASP A 45 -3.96 -21.30 -34.71
CA ASP A 45 -4.66 -20.25 -33.99
C ASP A 45 -4.98 -20.64 -32.55
N VAL A 46 -4.90 -19.67 -31.63
CA VAL A 46 -5.30 -19.82 -30.22
C VAL A 46 -6.55 -19.00 -29.98
N VAL A 47 -7.68 -19.68 -29.77
CA VAL A 47 -8.99 -19.03 -29.60
C VAL A 47 -9.42 -19.08 -28.14
N LYS A 48 -9.91 -17.97 -27.60
CA LYS A 48 -10.51 -17.92 -26.26
C LYS A 48 -11.87 -18.61 -26.29
N VAL A 49 -12.10 -19.52 -25.35
CA VAL A 49 -13.37 -20.25 -25.20
C VAL A 49 -13.96 -20.01 -23.80
N SER A 50 -15.11 -20.62 -23.48
CA SER A 50 -15.73 -20.46 -22.15
C SER A 50 -14.85 -21.07 -21.07
N ASN A 51 -14.75 -20.44 -19.90
CA ASN A 51 -14.01 -20.98 -18.75
C ASN A 51 -14.53 -22.35 -18.30
N SER A 52 -15.79 -22.67 -18.55
CA SER A 52 -16.39 -23.97 -18.25
C SER A 52 -15.88 -25.11 -19.13
N GLU A 53 -15.21 -24.81 -20.25
CA GLU A 53 -14.65 -25.81 -21.15
C GLU A 53 -13.26 -26.30 -20.72
N CYS A 54 -12.59 -25.58 -19.81
CA CYS A 54 -11.32 -25.98 -19.22
C CYS A 54 -11.54 -26.71 -17.89
N PRO A 55 -10.67 -27.65 -17.50
CA PRO A 55 -10.80 -28.38 -16.24
C PRO A 55 -10.64 -27.44 -15.04
N THR A 56 -11.69 -27.30 -14.23
CA THR A 56 -11.71 -26.41 -13.05
C THR A 56 -10.64 -26.76 -12.02
N ASP A 57 -10.30 -28.03 -11.86
CA ASP A 57 -9.30 -28.50 -10.89
C ASP A 57 -7.87 -28.06 -11.24
N THR A 58 -7.65 -27.66 -12.49
CA THR A 58 -6.36 -27.15 -12.98
C THR A 58 -6.37 -25.63 -13.19
N ALA A 59 -7.45 -24.95 -12.78
CA ALA A 59 -7.58 -23.51 -12.94
C ALA A 59 -6.48 -22.78 -12.16
N PRO A 60 -5.60 -22.02 -12.84
CA PRO A 60 -4.53 -21.31 -12.16
C PRO A 60 -5.08 -20.12 -11.37
N HIS A 61 -4.45 -19.80 -10.25
CA HIS A 61 -4.83 -18.64 -9.43
C HIS A 61 -4.74 -17.34 -10.23
N THR A 62 -5.79 -16.53 -10.19
CA THR A 62 -5.83 -15.20 -10.82
C THR A 62 -5.12 -14.14 -9.98
N VAL A 63 -5.09 -14.34 -8.66
CA VAL A 63 -4.51 -13.42 -7.68
C VAL A 63 -3.44 -14.15 -6.88
N ASP A 64 -2.30 -13.49 -6.71
CA ASP A 64 -1.21 -13.93 -5.84
C ASP A 64 -0.90 -12.85 -4.81
N LYS A 65 -0.48 -13.26 -3.61
CA LYS A 65 0.11 -12.36 -2.62
C LYS A 65 1.54 -11.99 -3.00
N CYS A 66 1.91 -10.74 -2.77
CA CYS A 66 3.24 -10.20 -3.05
C CYS A 66 3.65 -9.21 -1.97
N ASN A 67 4.95 -8.90 -1.92
CA ASN A 67 5.51 -7.88 -1.02
C ASN A 67 5.14 -8.05 0.46
N LEU A 68 5.30 -9.28 0.96
CA LEU A 68 4.97 -9.69 2.33
C LEU A 68 5.94 -9.15 3.40
N GLN A 69 7.04 -8.53 2.99
CA GLN A 69 7.94 -7.85 3.93
C GLN A 69 7.24 -6.72 4.68
N HIS A 70 7.61 -6.49 5.93
CA HIS A 70 7.13 -5.35 6.69
C HIS A 70 7.50 -4.02 6.01
N CYS A 71 6.63 -3.03 6.17
CA CYS A 71 6.93 -1.67 5.73
C CYS A 71 8.05 -1.03 6.57
N PRO A 72 8.80 -0.08 6.00
CA PRO A 72 9.78 0.67 6.78
C PRO A 72 9.10 1.44 7.91
N ALA A 73 9.74 1.46 9.08
CA ALA A 73 9.28 2.27 10.20
C ALA A 73 9.46 3.76 9.90
N ARG A 74 8.63 4.59 10.53
CA ARG A 74 8.64 6.05 10.35
C ARG A 74 8.25 6.77 11.62
N TRP A 75 8.81 7.96 11.83
CA TRP A 75 8.34 8.83 12.90
C TRP A 75 6.89 9.25 12.65
N ARG A 76 6.09 9.23 13.70
CA ARG A 76 4.74 9.81 13.74
C ARG A 76 4.69 10.80 14.88
N ALA A 77 4.27 12.01 14.55
CA ALA A 77 3.92 13.04 15.52
C ALA A 77 2.42 12.98 15.78
N SER A 78 2.01 13.01 17.05
CA SER A 78 0.60 13.22 17.41
C SER A 78 0.17 14.64 17.09
N GLU A 79 -1.13 14.90 17.22
CA GLU A 79 -1.63 16.28 17.26
C GLU A 79 -0.98 17.04 18.41
N PRO A 80 -0.65 18.33 18.23
CA PRO A 80 -0.16 19.18 19.31
C PRO A 80 -1.20 19.29 20.43
N GLY A 81 -0.74 19.16 21.66
CA GLY A 81 -1.52 19.45 22.85
C GLY A 81 -1.75 20.95 23.04
N GLU A 82 -2.20 21.32 24.23
CA GLU A 82 -2.48 22.72 24.56
C GLU A 82 -1.21 23.58 24.49
N CYS A 83 -1.38 24.82 24.01
CA CYS A 83 -0.30 25.80 23.94
C CYS A 83 0.13 26.19 25.36
N SER A 84 1.43 26.26 25.61
CA SER A 84 1.98 26.71 26.91
C SER A 84 1.66 28.17 27.23
N ALA A 85 1.43 28.98 26.18
CA ALA A 85 1.08 30.39 26.33
C ALA A 85 -0.42 30.56 26.60
N VAL A 86 -0.74 31.41 27.57
CA VAL A 86 -2.12 31.87 27.83
C VAL A 86 -2.60 32.86 26.75
N CYS A 87 -1.65 33.59 26.15
CA CYS A 87 -1.88 34.55 25.07
C CYS A 87 -0.55 34.81 24.35
N GLY A 88 -0.60 34.99 23.03
CA GLY A 88 0.58 35.23 22.20
C GLY A 88 1.36 33.96 21.86
N PRO A 89 2.65 34.08 21.48
CA PRO A 89 3.47 32.95 21.06
C PRO A 89 3.86 32.06 22.24
N GLY A 90 3.80 30.75 22.03
CA GLY A 90 4.19 29.72 22.98
C GLY A 90 4.61 28.43 22.28
N GLU A 91 4.67 27.36 23.05
CA GLU A 91 5.00 26.02 22.55
C GLU A 91 3.93 25.00 22.96
N ALA A 92 3.49 24.18 22.01
CA ALA A 92 2.60 23.07 22.23
C ALA A 92 3.40 21.77 22.18
N LYS A 93 3.23 20.94 23.22
CA LYS A 93 3.88 19.62 23.29
C LYS A 93 3.14 18.62 22.41
N ARG A 94 3.86 17.72 21.76
CA ARG A 94 3.31 16.59 21.00
C ARG A 94 4.15 15.34 21.19
N ASP A 95 3.49 14.19 21.15
CA ASP A 95 4.16 12.92 21.25
C ASP A 95 4.78 12.53 19.91
N VAL A 96 6.01 11.98 19.97
CA VAL A 96 6.74 11.51 18.80
C VAL A 96 7.12 10.06 19.03
N SER A 97 6.42 9.15 18.34
CA SER A 97 6.66 7.72 18.40
C SER A 97 7.13 7.18 17.05
N CYS A 98 7.93 6.11 17.10
CA CYS A 98 8.32 5.38 15.90
C CYS A 98 7.22 4.36 15.61
N VAL A 99 6.61 4.44 14.43
CA VAL A 99 5.52 3.54 14.05
C VAL A 99 5.83 2.80 12.76
N ARG A 100 5.20 1.65 12.58
CA ARG A 100 5.26 0.86 11.36
C ARG A 100 3.84 0.52 10.89
N PRO A 101 3.53 0.67 9.60
CA PRO A 101 2.25 0.21 9.06
C PRO A 101 2.17 -1.32 9.10
N GLU A 102 1.14 -1.85 9.75
CA GLU A 102 0.75 -3.26 9.80
C GLU A 102 -0.76 -3.34 9.54
N ASP A 103 -1.17 -4.06 8.49
CA ASP A 103 -2.58 -4.22 8.07
C ASP A 103 -3.38 -2.91 7.93
N GLY A 104 -2.70 -1.83 7.50
CA GLY A 104 -3.30 -0.51 7.31
C GLY A 104 -3.40 0.34 8.59
N GLN A 105 -2.94 -0.18 9.73
CA GLN A 105 -2.83 0.55 10.98
C GLN A 105 -1.37 0.78 11.34
N ASP A 106 -1.06 1.94 11.89
CA ASP A 106 0.29 2.23 12.38
C ASP A 106 0.44 1.72 13.82
N VAL A 107 1.35 0.78 13.99
CA VAL A 107 1.70 0.16 15.27
C VAL A 107 2.97 0.79 15.80
N GLU A 108 3.01 1.11 17.09
CA GLU A 108 4.22 1.63 17.74
C GLU A 108 5.30 0.55 17.85
N VAL A 109 6.51 0.88 17.43
CA VAL A 109 7.67 0.00 17.40
C VAL A 109 8.88 0.68 18.05
N ASP A 110 9.96 -0.09 18.24
CA ASP A 110 11.19 0.40 18.85
C ASP A 110 11.77 1.62 18.10
N GLN A 111 12.11 2.68 18.85
CA GLN A 111 12.64 3.94 18.30
C GLN A 111 13.88 3.76 17.42
N ARG A 112 14.68 2.71 17.64
CA ARG A 112 15.87 2.41 16.83
C ARG A 112 15.55 2.16 15.36
N LEU A 113 14.34 1.68 15.05
CA LEU A 113 13.92 1.43 13.67
C LEU A 113 13.75 2.72 12.86
N CYS A 114 13.53 3.86 13.52
CA CYS A 114 13.43 5.17 12.89
C CYS A 114 14.72 6.01 13.06
N SER A 115 15.79 5.44 13.63
CA SER A 115 17.02 6.19 13.98
C SER A 115 17.77 6.77 12.77
N SER A 116 17.58 6.19 11.58
CA SER A 116 18.13 6.70 10.33
C SER A 116 17.40 7.93 9.78
N GLN A 117 16.22 8.24 10.34
CA GLN A 117 15.39 9.38 9.96
C GLN A 117 15.55 10.52 10.96
N ILE A 118 15.34 11.74 10.51
CA ILE A 118 15.32 12.92 11.38
C ILE A 118 14.11 12.79 12.32
N LYS A 119 14.37 12.70 13.63
CA LYS A 119 13.32 12.69 14.64
C LYS A 119 12.67 14.08 14.69
N PRO A 120 11.33 14.18 14.50
CA PRO A 120 10.61 15.43 14.71
C PRO A 120 10.75 15.90 16.16
N THR A 121 10.76 17.21 16.39
CA THR A 121 10.76 17.80 17.74
C THR A 121 9.53 17.37 18.53
N ASP A 122 9.57 17.33 19.84
CA ASP A 122 8.44 17.07 20.74
C ASP A 122 7.66 18.35 21.11
N ALA A 123 8.14 19.52 20.69
CA ALA A 123 7.47 20.80 20.82
C ALA A 123 7.32 21.49 19.46
N VAL A 124 6.18 22.15 19.24
CA VAL A 124 5.94 23.01 18.07
C VAL A 124 5.47 24.39 18.49
N PRO A 125 5.83 25.45 17.76
CA PRO A 125 5.36 26.79 18.06
C PRO A 125 3.84 26.89 17.88
N CYS A 126 3.19 27.60 18.79
CA CYS A 126 1.77 27.91 18.75
C CYS A 126 1.54 29.39 19.07
N VAL A 127 0.40 29.94 18.66
CA VAL A 127 0.00 31.31 18.99
C VAL A 127 -1.43 31.28 19.49
N VAL A 128 -1.66 31.88 20.66
CA VAL A 128 -3.01 32.08 21.20
C VAL A 128 -3.46 33.49 20.86
N ASP A 129 -4.41 33.61 19.93
CA ASP A 129 -4.85 34.88 19.35
C ASP A 129 -5.86 35.64 20.23
N VAL A 130 -6.45 34.97 21.23
CA VAL A 130 -7.44 35.58 22.13
C VAL A 130 -6.74 35.99 23.42
N CYS A 131 -6.48 37.28 23.53
CA CYS A 131 -5.67 37.86 24.59
C CYS A 131 -6.49 38.76 25.53
N PRO A 132 -6.26 38.69 26.85
CA PRO A 132 -6.82 39.67 27.78
C PRO A 132 -6.37 41.09 27.42
N ILE A 133 -7.26 42.06 27.64
CA ILE A 133 -6.98 43.48 27.40
C ILE A 133 -5.79 43.89 28.30
N GLY A 134 -4.68 44.31 27.68
CA GLY A 134 -3.44 44.72 28.36
C GLY A 134 -2.22 43.82 28.14
N TRP A 135 -2.35 42.72 27.38
CA TRP A 135 -1.21 41.88 27.01
C TRP A 135 -0.40 42.51 25.87
N GLN A 136 0.52 43.42 26.21
CA GLN A 136 1.55 43.83 25.27
C GLN A 136 2.71 42.83 25.31
N SER A 137 3.09 42.34 24.13
CA SER A 137 4.38 41.72 23.91
C SER A 137 5.46 42.70 24.37
N LYS A 138 6.18 42.37 25.45
CA LYS A 138 7.52 42.91 25.65
C LYS A 138 8.34 42.41 24.46
N GLY A 139 8.33 43.16 23.36
CA GLY A 139 9.38 43.08 22.36
C GLY A 139 10.68 43.33 23.10
N GLU A 140 11.61 42.39 22.96
CA GLU A 140 12.99 42.53 23.40
C GLU A 140 13.51 43.91 22.99
N VAL A 141 13.92 44.68 24.00
CA VAL A 141 14.80 45.81 23.83
C VAL A 141 16.22 45.23 23.83
N GLU A 142 16.96 45.63 22.79
CA GLU A 142 18.41 45.49 22.55
C GLU A 142 18.88 44.30 21.69
#